data_AF-A0A6C0AIW9-F1
#
_entry.id   AF-A0A6C0AIW9-F1
#
_cell.length_a   1.000
_cell.length_b   1.000
_cell.length_c   1.000
_cell.angle_alpha   90.00
_cell.angle_beta   90.00
_cell.angle_gamma   90.00
#
_symmetry.space_group_name_H-M   'P 1'
#
loop_
_entity.id
_entity.type
_entity.pdbx_description
1 polymer ?
#
loop_
_entity_poly.entity_id
_entity_poly.type
_entity_poly.pdbx_seq_one_letter_code
_entity_poly.pdbx_strand_id
1 'polypeptide(L)'
;MQGTLVELKAHIRNYREIDDELRDLNKQVYEKRDARKIVELDIAEILKRPEFSEFKKVKVEEDGSTISIKRPSEWTKPWSLSQKDLKELTNQYFASATQINADGLFKWIVENRKREMVSEEFSFTRTVPGDNDE
;
A
#
# COMPACT_ATOMS: atom_id res chain seq x y z
N MET A 1 34.31 -21.54 28.93
CA MET A 1 34.45 -20.70 27.72
C MET A 1 34.29 -21.47 26.40
N GLN A 2 34.72 -22.73 26.29
CA GLN A 2 34.50 -23.51 25.03
C GLN A 2 33.01 -23.77 24.72
N GLY A 3 32.18 -24.09 25.72
CA GLY A 3 30.76 -24.44 25.52
C GLY A 3 29.90 -23.27 25.01
N THR A 4 30.11 -22.07 25.55
CA THR A 4 29.41 -20.84 25.13
C THR A 4 29.72 -20.42 23.69
N LEU A 5 30.92 -20.72 23.20
CA LEU A 5 31.30 -20.47 21.81
C LEU A 5 30.62 -21.44 20.83
N VAL A 6 30.39 -22.69 21.25
CA VAL A 6 29.68 -23.69 20.44
C VAL A 6 28.19 -23.33 20.32
N GLU A 7 27.58 -22.93 21.42
CA GLU A 7 26.18 -22.47 21.46
C GLU A 7 25.96 -21.22 20.59
N LEU A 8 26.84 -20.21 20.71
CA LEU A 8 26.79 -19.03 19.85
C LEU A 8 26.88 -19.39 18.35
N LYS A 9 27.79 -20.30 17.98
CA LYS A 9 27.93 -20.74 16.59
C LYS A 9 26.68 -21.46 16.07
N ALA A 10 25.99 -22.23 16.92
CA ALA A 10 24.73 -22.87 16.55
C ALA A 10 23.64 -21.82 16.30
N HIS A 11 23.49 -20.82 17.18
CA HIS A 11 22.52 -19.74 16.98
C HIS A 11 22.81 -18.90 15.74
N ILE A 12 24.08 -18.58 15.46
CA ILE A 12 24.48 -17.86 14.24
C ILE A 12 24.15 -18.67 12.98
N ARG A 13 24.34 -20.01 13.03
CA ARG A 13 23.96 -20.87 11.91
C ARG A 13 22.45 -20.82 11.67
N ASN A 14 21.64 -21.00 12.72
CA ASN A 14 20.18 -20.94 12.61
C ASN A 14 19.72 -19.56 12.12
N TYR A 15 20.32 -18.47 12.61
CA TYR A 15 20.05 -17.12 12.14
C TYR A 15 20.30 -16.99 10.63
N ARG A 16 21.45 -17.49 10.16
CA ARG A 16 21.79 -17.46 8.73
C ARG A 16 20.79 -18.26 7.91
N GLU A 17 20.43 -19.46 8.35
CA GLU A 17 19.47 -20.31 7.63
C GLU A 17 18.11 -19.61 7.49
N ILE A 18 17.63 -18.96 8.56
CA ILE A 18 16.39 -18.17 8.53
C ILE A 18 16.54 -16.94 7.62
N ASP A 19 17.67 -16.23 7.66
CA ASP A 19 17.92 -15.07 6.78
C ASP A 19 17.95 -15.45 5.30
N ASP A 20 18.60 -16.56 4.97
CA ASP A 20 18.65 -17.12 3.61
C ASP A 20 17.22 -17.51 3.14
N GLU A 21 16.42 -18.18 3.99
CA GLU A 21 15.01 -18.51 3.68
C GLU A 21 14.15 -17.27 3.47
N LEU A 22 14.29 -16.25 4.34
CA LEU A 22 13.58 -14.99 4.20
C LEU A 22 13.92 -14.27 2.89
N ARG A 23 15.18 -14.32 2.44
CA ARG A 23 15.60 -13.73 1.17
C ARG A 23 14.94 -14.44 -0.01
N ASP A 24 14.89 -15.76 0.02
CA ASP A 24 14.25 -16.56 -1.03
C ASP A 24 12.73 -16.35 -1.08
N LEU A 25 12.07 -16.33 0.08
CA LEU A 25 10.64 -16.02 0.17
C LEU A 25 10.33 -14.60 -0.32
N ASN A 26 11.16 -13.62 0.04
CA ASN A 26 10.99 -12.26 -0.44
C ASN A 26 11.10 -12.17 -1.96
N LYS A 27 12.05 -12.88 -2.57
CA LYS A 27 12.16 -12.97 -4.03
C LYS A 27 10.87 -13.51 -4.66
N GLN A 28 10.34 -14.61 -4.13
CA GLN A 28 9.08 -15.19 -4.61
C GLN A 28 7.90 -14.22 -4.43
N VAL A 29 7.84 -13.49 -3.32
CA VAL A 29 6.82 -12.46 -3.08
C VAL A 29 6.90 -11.35 -4.13
N TYR A 30 8.10 -10.89 -4.52
CA TYR A 30 8.25 -9.91 -5.60
C TYR A 30 7.75 -10.44 -6.94
N GLU A 31 8.16 -11.66 -7.32
CA GLU A 31 7.69 -12.28 -8.57
C GLU A 31 6.16 -12.42 -8.59
N LYS A 32 5.55 -12.80 -7.46
CA LYS A 32 4.08 -12.88 -7.32
C LYS A 32 3.41 -11.51 -7.34
N ARG A 33 4.04 -10.47 -6.80
CA ARG A 33 3.53 -9.09 -6.88
C ARG A 33 3.50 -8.59 -8.32
N ASP A 34 4.54 -8.87 -9.11
CA ASP A 34 4.59 -8.50 -10.51
C ASP A 34 3.55 -9.27 -11.33
N ALA A 35 3.45 -10.59 -11.14
CA ALA A 35 2.42 -11.39 -11.78
C ALA A 35 1.00 -10.91 -11.42
N ARG A 36 0.76 -10.56 -10.15
CA ARG A 36 -0.52 -9.97 -9.72
C ARG A 36 -0.79 -8.65 -10.42
N LYS A 37 0.21 -7.77 -10.54
CA LYS A 37 0.04 -6.46 -11.20
C LYS A 37 -0.30 -6.62 -12.68
N ILE A 38 0.26 -7.60 -13.38
CA ILE A 38 -0.11 -7.92 -14.76
C ILE A 38 -1.59 -8.29 -14.86
N VAL A 39 -2.06 -9.19 -13.99
CA VAL A 39 -3.48 -9.58 -13.95
C VAL A 39 -4.39 -8.39 -13.59
N GLU A 40 -3.98 -7.53 -12.66
CA GLU A 40 -4.71 -6.30 -12.34
C GLU A 40 -4.85 -5.37 -13.55
N LEU A 41 -3.84 -5.27 -14.43
CA LEU A 41 -3.90 -4.47 -15.65
C LEU A 41 -4.89 -5.06 -16.66
N ASP A 42 -4.90 -6.39 -16.82
CA ASP A 42 -5.85 -7.08 -17.69
C ASP A 42 -7.30 -6.87 -17.21
N ILE A 43 -7.54 -6.99 -15.90
CA ILE A 43 -8.85 -6.72 -15.30
C ILE A 43 -9.24 -5.25 -15.52
N ALA A 44 -8.31 -4.32 -15.30
CA ALA A 44 -8.57 -2.89 -15.50
C ALA A 44 -8.98 -2.58 -16.94
N GLU A 45 -8.36 -3.22 -17.93
CA GLU A 45 -8.72 -3.05 -19.34
C GLU A 45 -10.15 -3.53 -19.63
N ILE A 46 -10.56 -4.66 -19.04
CA ILE A 46 -11.94 -5.16 -19.15
C ILE A 46 -12.92 -4.17 -18.49
N LEU A 47 -12.60 -3.66 -17.30
CA LEU A 47 -13.48 -2.76 -16.53
C LEU A 47 -13.66 -1.36 -17.12
N LYS A 48 -12.86 -0.98 -18.14
CA LYS A 48 -13.07 0.24 -18.92
C LYS A 48 -14.30 0.16 -19.82
N ARG A 49 -14.76 -1.04 -20.16
CA ARG A 49 -15.92 -1.19 -21.05
C ARG A 49 -17.21 -0.76 -20.33
N PRO A 50 -18.14 -0.07 -21.01
CA PRO A 50 -19.33 0.50 -20.37
C PRO A 50 -20.21 -0.52 -19.64
N GLU A 51 -20.30 -1.75 -20.16
CA GLU A 51 -21.09 -2.84 -19.58
C GLU A 51 -20.61 -3.27 -18.19
N PHE A 52 -19.35 -2.97 -17.84
CA PHE A 52 -18.80 -3.27 -16.52
C PHE A 52 -18.76 -2.06 -15.58
N SER A 53 -19.34 -0.92 -15.96
CA SER A 53 -19.25 0.34 -15.20
C SER A 53 -19.85 0.26 -13.79
N GLU A 54 -20.88 -0.54 -13.59
CA GLU A 54 -21.58 -0.67 -12.30
C GLU A 54 -20.91 -1.64 -11.31
N PHE A 55 -19.95 -2.44 -11.78
CA PHE A 55 -19.27 -3.40 -10.91
C PHE A 55 -18.33 -2.69 -9.94
N LYS A 56 -18.63 -2.80 -8.64
CA LYS A 56 -17.81 -2.29 -7.53
C LYS A 56 -17.23 -3.39 -6.66
N LYS A 57 -17.87 -4.57 -6.65
CA LYS A 57 -17.46 -5.73 -5.86
C LYS A 57 -17.76 -7.02 -6.62
N VAL A 58 -16.86 -7.99 -6.50
CA VAL A 58 -17.02 -9.33 -7.06
C VAL A 58 -16.77 -10.33 -5.94
N LYS A 59 -17.70 -11.26 -5.72
CA LYS A 59 -17.52 -12.36 -4.78
C LYS A 59 -16.82 -13.51 -5.51
N VAL A 60 -15.79 -14.06 -4.87
CA VAL A 60 -15.07 -15.25 -5.30
C VAL A 60 -15.74 -16.44 -4.61
N GLU A 61 -16.33 -17.35 -5.38
CA GLU A 61 -17.13 -18.43 -4.82
C GLU A 61 -16.26 -19.51 -4.16
N GLU A 62 -15.04 -19.70 -4.67
CA GLU A 62 -14.11 -20.75 -4.26
C GLU A 62 -13.66 -20.63 -2.80
N ASP A 63 -13.52 -19.41 -2.30
CA ASP A 63 -13.04 -19.13 -0.93
C ASP A 63 -13.87 -18.08 -0.19
N GLY A 64 -15.00 -17.68 -0.77
CA GLY A 64 -15.91 -16.70 -0.19
C GLY A 64 -15.35 -15.28 -0.10
N SER A 65 -14.14 -15.01 -0.61
CA SER A 65 -13.55 -13.67 -0.57
C SER A 65 -14.27 -12.68 -1.48
N THR A 66 -14.06 -11.39 -1.21
CA THR A 66 -14.64 -10.31 -2.02
C THR A 66 -13.52 -9.43 -2.57
N ILE A 67 -13.53 -9.22 -3.88
CA ILE A 67 -12.68 -8.26 -4.57
C ILE A 67 -13.45 -6.94 -4.70
N SER A 68 -12.99 -5.91 -4.01
CA SER A 68 -13.47 -4.54 -4.17
C SER A 68 -12.70 -3.81 -5.25
N ILE A 69 -13.41 -3.10 -6.11
CA ILE A 69 -12.91 -2.35 -7.25
C ILE A 69 -13.11 -0.87 -6.97
N LYS A 70 -12.05 -0.08 -7.08
CA LYS A 70 -12.09 1.39 -7.06
C LYS A 70 -11.63 1.91 -8.40
N ARG A 71 -12.43 2.75 -9.05
CA ARG A 71 -12.12 3.31 -10.38
C ARG A 71 -11.15 4.49 -10.28
N PRO A 72 -10.54 4.90 -11.40
CA PRO A 72 -9.85 6.18 -11.48
C PRO A 72 -10.72 7.30 -10.90
N SER A 73 -10.09 8.19 -10.15
CA SER A 73 -10.71 9.33 -9.46
C SER A 73 -11.62 8.99 -8.26
N GLU A 74 -11.90 7.71 -7.96
CA GLU A 74 -12.73 7.33 -6.80
C GLU A 74 -11.92 7.11 -5.51
N TRP A 75 -10.59 7.17 -5.59
CA TRP A 75 -9.73 6.89 -4.44
C TRP A 75 -8.43 7.67 -4.49
N THR A 76 -7.89 7.90 -3.30
CA THR A 76 -6.58 8.54 -3.09
C THR A 76 -5.55 7.48 -2.77
N LYS A 77 -4.42 7.50 -3.45
CA LYS A 77 -3.26 6.67 -3.12
C LYS A 77 -2.81 6.99 -1.68
N PRO A 78 -2.37 5.99 -0.90
CA PRO A 78 -1.64 6.25 0.33
C PRO A 78 -0.43 7.14 0.02
N TRP A 79 -0.16 8.10 0.89
CA TRP A 79 0.93 9.06 0.67
C TRP A 79 1.76 9.21 1.93
N SER A 80 3.04 9.48 1.71
CA SER A 80 3.99 9.89 2.73
C SER A 80 4.53 11.27 2.38
N LEU A 81 5.18 11.91 3.34
CA LEU A 81 5.73 13.25 3.15
C LEU A 81 7.20 13.25 3.56
N SER A 82 8.07 13.63 2.63
CA SER A 82 9.49 13.85 2.94
C SER A 82 9.63 15.06 3.89
N GLN A 83 10.69 15.11 4.69
CA GLN A 83 10.95 16.28 5.55
C GLN A 83 11.11 17.57 4.74
N LYS A 84 11.70 17.48 3.54
CA LYS A 84 11.87 18.61 2.62
C LYS A 84 10.52 19.13 2.15
N ASP A 85 9.66 18.24 1.70
CA ASP A 85 8.34 18.56 1.18
C ASP A 85 7.42 19.11 2.28
N LEU A 86 7.51 18.55 3.48
CA LEU A 86 6.80 19.08 4.64
C LEU A 86 7.20 20.52 4.91
N LYS A 87 8.51 20.82 4.90
CA LYS A 87 9.02 22.16 5.08
C LYS A 87 8.52 23.12 3.99
N GLU A 88 8.51 22.67 2.75
CA GLU A 88 8.01 23.47 1.63
C GLU A 88 6.52 23.81 1.75
N LEU A 89 5.67 22.82 1.99
CA LEU A 89 4.24 23.03 2.18
C LEU A 89 3.95 23.91 3.40
N THR A 90 4.73 23.73 4.47
CA THR A 90 4.63 24.56 5.66
C THR A 90 4.94 26.02 5.35
N ASN A 91 6.01 26.29 4.59
CA ASN A 91 6.34 27.65 4.16
C ASN A 91 5.24 28.27 3.28
N GLN A 92 4.67 27.50 2.36
CA GLN A 92 3.58 27.96 1.49
C GLN A 92 2.32 28.33 2.31
N TYR A 93 1.99 27.53 3.34
CA TYR A 93 0.90 27.85 4.25
C TYR A 93 1.13 29.18 4.97
N PHE A 94 2.29 29.34 5.62
CA PHE A 94 2.58 30.57 6.36
C PHE A 94 2.67 31.82 5.46
N ALA A 95 2.98 31.67 4.17
CA ALA A 95 3.01 32.76 3.20
C ALA A 95 1.61 33.21 2.72
N SER A 96 0.59 32.36 2.85
CA SER A 96 -0.74 32.58 2.25
C SER A 96 -1.91 32.50 3.23
N ALA A 97 -1.70 32.00 4.46
CA ALA A 97 -2.76 31.75 5.42
C ALA A 97 -3.22 33.03 6.13
N THR A 98 -4.54 33.23 6.17
CA THR A 98 -5.18 34.32 6.92
C THR A 98 -5.24 34.05 8.43
N GLN A 99 -5.17 32.78 8.83
CA GLN A 99 -5.19 32.35 10.23
C GLN A 99 -4.07 31.34 10.48
N ILE A 100 -3.07 31.74 11.26
CA ILE A 100 -1.87 30.94 11.51
C ILE A 100 -2.06 30.14 12.79
N ASN A 101 -2.45 28.87 12.67
CA ASN A 101 -2.53 27.92 13.78
C ASN A 101 -2.22 26.48 13.31
N ALA A 102 -1.95 25.59 14.26
CA ALA A 102 -1.54 24.20 13.98
C ALA A 102 -2.62 23.40 13.22
N ASP A 103 -3.89 23.57 13.60
CA ASP A 103 -5.00 22.85 12.98
C ASP A 103 -5.19 23.24 11.50
N GLY A 104 -5.07 24.53 11.20
CA GLY A 104 -5.15 25.07 9.85
C GLY A 104 -3.99 24.59 8.98
N LEU A 105 -2.77 24.60 9.52
CA LEU A 105 -1.58 24.07 8.82
C LEU A 105 -1.77 22.58 8.48
N PHE A 106 -2.19 21.77 9.46
CA PHE A 106 -2.41 20.33 9.26
C PHE A 106 -3.47 20.09 8.18
N LYS A 107 -4.65 20.73 8.29
CA LYS A 107 -5.73 20.59 7.31
C LYS A 107 -5.26 20.97 5.92
N TRP A 108 -4.59 22.11 5.79
CA TRP A 108 -4.11 22.61 4.50
C TRP A 108 -3.10 21.68 3.84
N ILE A 109 -2.14 21.13 4.60
CA ILE A 109 -1.17 20.16 4.09
C ILE A 109 -1.89 18.91 3.58
N VAL A 110 -2.80 18.35 4.39
CA VAL A 110 -3.55 17.15 4.04
C VAL A 110 -4.42 17.37 2.81
N GLU A 111 -5.09 18.52 2.69
CA GLU A 111 -5.95 18.84 1.55
C GLU A 111 -5.16 19.07 0.26
N ASN A 112 -4.00 19.74 0.33
CA ASN A 112 -3.12 19.88 -0.83
C ASN A 112 -2.61 18.51 -1.29
N ARG A 113 -2.12 17.68 -0.37
CA ARG A 113 -1.63 16.35 -0.71
C ARG A 113 -2.72 15.43 -1.22
N LYS A 114 -3.90 15.40 -0.60
CA LYS A 114 -5.01 14.57 -1.08
C LYS A 114 -5.39 14.87 -2.54
N ARG A 115 -5.34 16.15 -2.95
CA ARG A 115 -5.62 16.55 -4.34
C ARG A 115 -4.63 15.96 -5.33
N GLU A 116 -3.35 15.91 -4.99
CA GLU A 116 -2.31 15.32 -5.84
C GLU A 116 -2.36 13.78 -5.87
N MET A 117 -2.96 13.17 -4.84
CA MET A 117 -2.94 11.72 -4.66
C MET A 117 -4.17 11.01 -5.23
N VAL A 118 -5.09 11.73 -5.86
CA VAL A 118 -6.22 11.13 -6.57
C VAL A 118 -5.67 10.22 -7.67
N SER A 119 -6.00 8.93 -7.59
CA SER A 119 -5.44 7.95 -8.51
C SER A 119 -6.09 8.05 -9.89
N GLU A 120 -5.28 8.00 -10.94
CA GLU A 120 -5.74 7.80 -12.33
C GLU A 120 -5.88 6.31 -12.70
N GLU A 121 -5.51 5.42 -11.77
CA GLU A 121 -5.55 3.97 -11.95
C GLU A 121 -6.69 3.32 -11.16
N PHE A 122 -7.10 2.14 -11.63
CA PHE A 122 -7.93 1.23 -10.86
C PHE A 122 -7.17 0.71 -9.62
N SER A 123 -7.90 0.42 -8.55
CA SER A 123 -7.40 -0.32 -7.39
C SER A 123 -8.29 -1.52 -7.10
N PHE A 124 -7.63 -2.64 -6.81
CA PHE A 124 -8.25 -3.89 -6.42
C PHE A 124 -7.86 -4.22 -4.99
N THR A 125 -8.82 -4.62 -4.16
CA THR A 125 -8.55 -5.06 -2.80
C THR A 125 -9.36 -6.32 -2.54
N ARG A 126 -8.67 -7.40 -2.17
CA ARG A 126 -9.30 -8.66 -1.79
C ARG A 126 -9.45 -8.71 -0.28
N THR A 127 -10.65 -9.05 0.19
CA THR A 127 -10.97 -9.28 1.59
C THR A 127 -11.39 -10.73 1.76
N VAL A 128 -10.66 -11.50 2.57
CA VAL A 128 -10.98 -12.89 2.89
C VAL A 128 -11.92 -12.93 4.10
N PRO A 129 -12.90 -13.84 4.15
CA PRO A 129 -13.75 -13.98 5.33
C PRO A 129 -12.91 -14.33 6.56
N GLY A 130 -13.09 -13.60 7.67
CA GLY A 130 -12.34 -13.78 8.92
C GLY A 130 -11.15 -12.85 9.14
N ASP A 131 -10.66 -12.16 8.10
CA ASP A 131 -9.55 -11.19 8.23
C ASP A 131 -9.98 -9.84 8.83
N ASN A 132 -11.28 -9.58 8.98
CA ASN A 132 -11.84 -8.32 9.49
C ASN A 132 -12.31 -8.39 10.96
N ASP A 133 -11.98 -9.46 11.69
CA ASP A 133 -12.42 -9.68 13.08
C ASP A 133 -11.39 -9.21 14.14
N GLU A 134 -10.41 -8.38 13.78
CA GLU A 134 -9.47 -7.71 14.70
C GLU A 134 -9.51 -6.18 14.59
#